data_AF-M4D5E6-F1
#
_entry.id   AF-M4D5E6-F1
#
_cell.length_a   1.000
_cell.length_b   1.000
_cell.length_c   1.000
_cell.angle_alpha   90.00
_cell.angle_beta   90.00
_cell.angle_gamma   90.00
#
_symmetry.space_group_name_H-M   'P 1'
#
loop_
_entity.id
_entity.type
_entity.pdbx_description
1 polymer ?
#
loop_
_entity_poly.entity_id
_entity_poly.type
_entity_poly.pdbx_seq_one_letter_code
_entity_poly.pdbx_strand_id
1 'polypeptide(L)' 'MLFVPIGYTFGAGMFKMDSIRGGSPYGAGVFAGDGSREATETELALAEHQGNYMATIVKRLAQP' A
#
# COMPACT_ATOMS: atom_id res chain seq x y z
N MET A 1 -9.14 -19.20 -2.79
CA MET A 1 -9.12 -17.73 -2.71
C MET A 1 -7.67 -17.31 -2.43
N LEU A 2 -7.07 -16.44 -3.26
CA LEU A 2 -5.67 -16.02 -3.14
C LEU A 2 -5.61 -14.61 -2.52
N PHE A 3 -4.74 -14.40 -1.53
CA PHE A 3 -4.45 -13.10 -0.94
C PHE A 3 -2.98 -12.74 -1.20
N VAL A 4 -2.73 -11.52 -1.69
CA VAL A 4 -1.39 -11.02 -2.06
C VAL A 4 -1.07 -9.78 -1.24
N PRO A 5 -0.42 -9.92 -0.07
CA PRO A 5 0.02 -8.79 0.73
C PRO A 5 1.28 -8.15 0.15
N ILE A 6 1.44 -6.84 0.35
CA ILE A 6 2.64 -6.09 -0.07
C ILE A 6 3.82 -6.27 0.90
N GLY A 7 3.57 -6.73 2.12
CA GLY A 7 4.60 -6.84 3.16
C GLY A 7 5.26 -5.48 3.45
N TYR A 8 6.54 -5.49 3.80
CA TYR A 8 7.35 -4.28 4.00
C TYR A 8 8.12 -3.85 2.74
N THR A 9 7.68 -4.26 1.54
CA THR A 9 8.42 -4.02 0.29
C THR A 9 8.44 -2.55 -0.15
N PHE A 10 7.61 -1.69 0.45
CA PHE A 10 7.68 -0.23 0.30
C PHE A 10 8.84 0.41 1.09
N GLY A 11 9.66 -0.41 1.77
CA GLY A 11 10.96 0.00 2.31
C GLY A 11 10.84 1.04 3.44
N ALA A 12 11.76 2.02 3.43
CA ALA A 12 11.84 3.06 4.46
C ALA A 12 10.52 3.84 4.65
N GLY A 13 9.69 3.95 3.61
CA GLY A 13 8.36 4.57 3.71
C GLY A 13 7.43 3.88 4.72
N MET A 14 7.62 2.58 4.98
CA MET A 14 6.84 1.81 5.97
C MET A 14 7.24 2.05 7.42
N PHE A 15 8.36 2.74 7.66
CA PHE A 15 8.92 2.95 9.01
C PHE A 15 8.98 4.42 9.40
N LYS A 16 8.47 5.33 8.55
CA LYS A 16 8.32 6.74 8.90
C LYS A 16 7.31 6.90 10.03
N MET A 17 7.68 7.74 11.01
CA MET A 17 6.93 8.06 12.24
C MET A 17 6.79 9.58 12.44
N ASP A 18 7.11 10.37 11.41
CA ASP A 18 6.99 11.83 11.38
C ASP A 18 5.54 12.32 11.28
N SER A 19 4.63 11.48 10.80
CA SER A 19 3.23 11.81 10.59
C SER A 19 2.31 10.59 10.79
N ILE A 20 1.05 10.87 11.12
CA ILE A 20 0.01 9.84 11.14
C ILE A 20 -0.29 9.45 9.69
N ARG A 21 -0.27 8.15 9.41
CA ARG A 21 -0.58 7.57 8.11
C ARG A 21 -1.30 6.23 8.26
N GLY A 22 -2.09 5.89 7.26
CA GLY A 22 -2.65 4.56 7.07
C GLY A 22 -1.67 3.60 6.38
N GLY A 23 -2.15 2.37 6.22
CA GLY A 23 -1.43 1.29 5.55
C GLY A 23 -0.64 0.38 6.51
N SER A 24 -0.49 -0.87 6.09
CA SER A 24 0.16 -1.93 6.86
C SER A 24 0.81 -2.94 5.91
N PRO A 25 1.53 -3.95 6.43
CA PRO A 25 2.07 -5.02 5.58
C PRO A 25 0.99 -5.79 4.81
N TYR A 26 -0.27 -5.73 5.24
CA TYR A 26 -1.39 -6.35 4.55
C TYR A 26 -1.81 -5.58 3.29
N GLY A 27 -1.52 -4.28 3.20
CA GLY A 27 -1.94 -3.42 2.11
C GLY A 27 -1.87 -1.93 2.46
N ALA A 28 -1.92 -1.09 1.43
CA ALA A 28 -2.11 0.34 1.54
C ALA A 28 -3.45 0.67 2.19
N GLY A 29 -3.51 1.84 2.80
CA GLY A 29 -4.71 2.37 3.44
C GLY A 29 -4.51 3.83 3.79
N VAL A 30 -5.62 4.52 4.02
CA VAL A 30 -5.64 5.95 4.35
C VAL A 30 -6.32 6.13 5.70
N PHE A 31 -5.75 6.96 6.56
CA PHE A 31 -6.44 7.41 7.77
C PHE A 31 -7.36 8.60 7.46
N ALA A 32 -8.67 8.38 7.47
CA ALA A 32 -9.64 9.42 7.07
C ALA A 32 -9.96 10.45 8.17
N GLY A 33 -9.59 10.20 9.43
CA GLY A 33 -10.03 11.04 10.55
C GLY A 33 -11.56 11.07 10.68
N ASP A 34 -12.14 12.27 10.72
CA ASP A 34 -13.59 12.53 10.69
C ASP A 34 -14.16 12.67 9.26
N GLY A 35 -13.35 12.40 8.24
CA GLY A 35 -13.68 12.57 6.82
C GLY A 35 -13.12 13.85 6.20
N SER A 36 -12.52 14.75 6.99
CA SER A 36 -11.86 15.96 6.48
C SER A 36 -10.42 15.74 6.00
N ARG A 37 -9.77 14.64 6.40
CA ARG A 37 -8.37 14.36 6.07
C ARG A 37 -8.27 13.62 4.74
N GLU A 38 -7.58 14.26 3.80
CA GLU A 38 -7.21 13.66 2.53
C GLU A 38 -6.01 12.71 2.64
N ALA A 39 -5.85 11.85 1.63
CA ALA A 39 -4.70 10.97 1.53
C ALA A 39 -3.41 11.77 1.40
N THR A 40 -2.44 11.45 2.27
CA THR A 40 -1.09 12.05 2.21
C THR A 40 -0.29 11.46 1.06
N GLU A 41 0.76 12.18 0.64
CA GLU A 41 1.69 11.70 -0.40
C GLU A 41 2.27 10.32 -0.08
N THR A 42 2.54 10.02 1.19
CA THR A 42 3.07 8.71 1.61
C THR A 42 2.02 7.60 1.47
N GLU A 43 0.75 7.87 1.77
CA GLU A 43 -0.34 6.91 1.61
C GLU A 43 -0.63 6.65 0.12
N LEU A 44 -0.59 7.69 -0.71
CA LEU A 44 -0.75 7.57 -2.17
C LEU A 44 0.42 6.79 -2.80
N ALA A 45 1.66 7.07 -2.39
CA ALA A 45 2.84 6.33 -2.87
C ALA A 45 2.79 4.84 -2.46
N LEU A 46 2.27 4.53 -1.26
CA LEU A 46 2.07 3.15 -0.84
C LEU A 46 0.98 2.45 -1.67
N ALA A 47 -0.10 3.16 -2.05
CA ALA A 47 -1.15 2.63 -2.92
C ALA A 47 -0.64 2.35 -4.34
N GLU A 48 0.18 3.24 -4.90
CA GLU A 48 0.84 3.02 -6.19
C GLU A 48 1.76 1.79 -6.14
N HIS A 49 2.58 1.68 -5.09
CA HIS A 49 3.43 0.52 -4.86
C HIS A 49 2.63 -0.78 -4.79
N GLN A 50 1.50 -0.78 -4.08
CA GLN A 50 0.60 -1.94 -4.03
C GLN A 50 0.05 -2.31 -5.41
N GLY A 51 -0.38 -1.33 -6.20
CA GLY A 51 -0.87 -1.57 -7.56
C GLY A 51 0.17 -2.24 -8.44
N ASN A 52 1.39 -1.71 -8.45
CA ASN A 52 2.52 -2.27 -9.21
C ASN A 52 2.89 -3.69 -8.75
N TYR A 53 2.91 -3.92 -7.43
CA TYR A 53 3.20 -5.22 -6.84
C TYR A 53 2.16 -6.27 -7.24
N MET A 54 0.87 -5.95 -7.08
CA MET A 54 -0.22 -6.84 -7.47
C MET A 54 -0.19 -7.14 -8.97
N ALA A 55 -0.05 -6.12 -9.82
CA ALA A 55 0.01 -6.30 -11.27
C ALA A 55 1.15 -7.24 -11.69
N THR A 56 2.32 -7.14 -11.04
CA THR A 56 3.46 -8.03 -11.28
C THR A 56 3.15 -9.47 -10.92
N ILE A 57 2.50 -9.72 -9.77
CA ILE A 57 2.11 -11.06 -9.34
C ILE A 57 1.06 -11.65 -10.28
N VAL A 58 0.03 -10.88 -10.62
CA VAL A 58 -1.02 -11.30 -11.57
C VAL A 58 -0.40 -11.67 -12.92
N LYS A 59 0.51 -10.86 -13.45
CA LYS A 59 1.21 -11.15 -14.72
C LYS A 59 1.98 -12.48 -14.69
N ARG A 60 2.56 -12.84 -13.54
CA ARG A 60 3.29 -14.12 -13.39
C ARG A 60 2.36 -15.32 -13.31
N LEU A 61 1.19 -15.15 -12.72
CA LEU A 61 0.22 -16.22 -12.49
C LEU A 61 -0.76 -16.43 -13.65
N ALA A 62 -1.06 -15.38 -14.41
CA ALA A 62 -1.98 -15.40 -15.54
C ALA A 62 -1.37 -16.02 -16.82
N GLN A 63 -0.38 -16.91 -16.70
CA GLN A 63 0.15 -17.63 -17.86
C GLN A 63 -0.95 -18.50 -18.47
N PRO A 64 -1.02 -18.59 -19.81
CA PRO A 64 -2.04 -19.36 -20.52
C PRO A 64 -1.95 -20.87 -20.27
#